data_AF-D8QE22-F1
#
_entry.id   AF-D8QE22-F1
#
_cell.length_a   1.000
_cell.length_b   1.000
_cell.length_c   1.000
_cell.angle_alpha   90.00
_cell.angle_beta   90.00
_cell.angle_gamma   90.00
#
_symmetry.space_group_name_H-M   'P 1'
#
loop_
_entity.id
_entity.type
_entity.pdbx_description
1 polymer ?
#
loop_
_entity_poly.entity_id
_entity_poly.type
_entity_poly.pdbx_seq_one_letter_code
_entity_poly.pdbx_strand_id
1 'polypeptide(L)'
;MLPTAVRLSKASRRPLTPKRGNKDYYKGTRQAFLPKGTRTGAPGRHVVGGKAKYRLIDEKVRVFVAPPLEQIVNSPLKPYVAQDVHLKKQELNAVWGKFTSKRGVTPSLFLQKSREAFAELQATYPEGAAAAEGSAPAEASTSAGAPRAVPPPSGEAEPAT
;
A
#
# COMPACT_ATOMS: atom_id res chain seq x y z
N MET A 1 -20.99 -2.12 32.58
CA MET A 1 -21.56 -3.49 32.56
C MET A 1 -20.43 -4.47 32.29
N LEU A 2 -20.14 -5.36 33.25
CA LEU A 2 -19.03 -6.32 33.13
C LEU A 2 -19.49 -7.55 32.32
N PRO A 3 -18.67 -8.08 31.40
CA PRO A 3 -19.02 -9.27 30.62
C PRO A 3 -18.94 -10.52 31.51
N THR A 4 -20.08 -10.94 32.08
CA THR A 4 -20.17 -12.15 32.90
C THR A 4 -20.52 -13.38 32.07
N ALA A 5 -19.95 -14.53 32.43
CA ALA A 5 -20.30 -15.84 31.88
C ALA A 5 -21.51 -16.43 32.60
N VAL A 6 -22.30 -17.28 31.92
CA VAL A 6 -23.52 -17.92 32.49
C VAL A 6 -23.22 -18.69 33.79
N ARG A 7 -22.00 -19.20 33.97
CA ARG A 7 -21.60 -19.91 35.19
C ARG A 7 -21.55 -19.03 36.44
N LEU A 8 -21.40 -17.72 36.28
CA LEU A 8 -21.29 -16.73 37.36
C LEU A 8 -22.53 -15.83 37.47
N SER A 9 -23.52 -16.00 36.59
CA SER A 9 -24.76 -15.22 36.58
C SER A 9 -25.84 -15.88 35.72
N LYS A 10 -27.13 -15.72 36.09
CA LYS A 10 -28.27 -16.33 35.38
C LYS A 10 -28.31 -16.11 33.84
N ALA A 11 -27.72 -15.02 33.33
CA ALA A 11 -27.58 -14.77 31.89
C ALA A 11 -26.15 -14.32 31.54
N SER A 12 -25.63 -14.75 30.38
CA SER A 12 -24.33 -14.28 29.88
C SER A 12 -24.47 -12.92 29.23
N ARG A 13 -23.61 -11.99 29.64
CA ARG A 13 -23.48 -10.64 29.05
C ARG A 13 -22.24 -10.49 28.17
N ARG A 14 -21.56 -11.60 27.85
CA ARG A 14 -20.36 -11.62 26.99
C ARG A 14 -20.72 -11.31 25.53
N PRO A 15 -19.90 -10.54 24.79
CA PRO A 15 -20.14 -10.28 23.37
C PRO A 15 -20.21 -11.59 22.57
N LEU A 16 -21.16 -11.65 21.64
CA LEU A 16 -21.33 -12.77 20.72
C LEU A 16 -20.09 -12.95 19.84
N THR A 17 -19.67 -14.20 19.64
CA THR A 17 -18.61 -14.60 18.71
C THR A 17 -19.25 -15.20 17.46
N PRO A 18 -18.56 -15.28 16.31
CA PRO A 18 -19.12 -15.87 15.08
C PRO A 18 -19.57 -17.34 15.23
N LYS A 19 -19.23 -18.01 16.34
CA LYS A 19 -19.58 -19.42 16.61
C LYS A 19 -20.77 -19.60 17.56
N ARG A 20 -21.36 -18.51 18.07
CA ARG A 20 -22.39 -18.54 19.12
C ARG A 20 -23.79 -18.11 18.66
N GLY A 21 -23.97 -17.78 17.39
CA GLY A 21 -25.27 -17.38 16.81
C GLY A 21 -25.89 -18.48 15.93
N ASN A 22 -27.12 -18.25 15.48
CA ASN A 22 -27.82 -19.13 14.53
C ASN A 22 -27.35 -18.89 13.08
N LYS A 23 -27.92 -19.61 12.11
CA LYS A 23 -27.56 -19.57 10.67
C LYS A 23 -27.52 -18.15 10.07
N ASP A 24 -28.42 -17.26 10.50
CA ASP A 24 -28.51 -15.89 9.98
C ASP A 24 -27.52 -14.92 10.65
N TYR A 25 -26.82 -15.37 11.69
CA TYR A 25 -25.86 -14.54 12.42
C TYR A 25 -24.49 -14.56 11.75
N TYR A 26 -24.20 -13.54 10.96
CA TYR A 26 -22.86 -13.29 10.43
C TYR A 26 -22.11 -12.22 11.25
N LYS A 27 -20.90 -12.55 11.70
CA LYS A 27 -19.99 -11.60 12.33
C LYS A 27 -18.61 -11.66 11.68
N GLY A 28 -18.17 -10.53 11.13
CA GLY A 28 -16.84 -10.41 10.52
C GLY A 28 -15.69 -10.46 11.53
N THR A 29 -14.53 -10.92 11.09
CA THR A 29 -13.30 -11.13 11.89
C THR A 29 -12.29 -9.99 11.77
N ARG A 30 -12.73 -8.81 11.33
CA ARG A 30 -11.84 -7.65 11.08
C ARG A 30 -10.69 -7.93 10.11
N GLN A 31 -10.85 -8.87 9.18
CA GLN A 31 -9.85 -9.12 8.13
C GLN A 31 -9.51 -7.84 7.34
N ALA A 32 -10.45 -6.91 7.20
CA ALA A 32 -10.28 -5.62 6.54
C ALA A 32 -9.51 -4.53 7.35
N PHE A 33 -8.93 -4.88 8.51
CA PHE A 33 -8.14 -3.95 9.33
C PHE A 33 -6.66 -4.25 9.19
N LEU A 34 -5.83 -3.20 9.17
CA LEU A 34 -4.39 -3.33 9.35
C LEU A 34 -4.04 -3.59 10.81
N PRO A 35 -2.90 -4.25 11.09
CA PRO A 35 -2.29 -4.14 12.41
C PRO A 35 -2.09 -2.65 12.71
N LYS A 36 -2.60 -2.19 13.86
CA LYS A 36 -2.67 -0.77 14.30
C LYS A 36 -3.85 0.07 13.77
N GLY A 37 -4.86 -0.53 13.12
CA GLY A 37 -6.24 -0.02 13.20
C GLY A 37 -6.81 0.69 11.97
N THR A 38 -6.03 1.01 10.96
CA THR A 38 -6.58 1.59 9.71
C THR A 38 -7.42 0.54 8.98
N ARG A 39 -8.66 0.89 8.63
CA ARG A 39 -9.57 0.00 7.88
C ARG A 39 -9.35 0.20 6.38
N THR A 40 -8.89 -0.82 5.68
CA THR A 40 -8.73 -0.81 4.21
C THR A 40 -10.01 -1.11 3.45
N GLY A 41 -11.06 -1.53 4.15
CA GLY A 41 -12.33 -1.93 3.52
C GLY A 41 -12.31 -3.35 2.97
N ALA A 42 -13.40 -3.76 2.33
CA ALA A 42 -13.53 -5.09 1.75
C ALA A 42 -12.74 -5.21 0.43
N PRO A 43 -12.12 -6.36 0.14
CA PRO A 43 -11.32 -6.57 -1.08
C PRO A 43 -12.17 -6.70 -2.36
N GLY A 44 -13.49 -6.64 -2.25
CA GLY A 44 -14.41 -6.89 -3.35
C GLY A 44 -15.84 -6.50 -2.99
N ARG A 45 -16.77 -6.84 -3.90
CA ARG A 45 -18.20 -6.54 -3.77
C ARG A 45 -19.04 -7.80 -3.98
N HIS A 46 -20.15 -7.89 -3.23
CA HIS A 46 -21.18 -8.87 -3.53
C HIS A 46 -21.92 -8.46 -4.81
N VAL A 47 -22.15 -9.43 -5.68
CA VAL A 47 -22.88 -9.24 -6.95
C VAL A 47 -24.19 -10.00 -6.88
N VAL A 48 -25.29 -9.32 -7.21
CA VAL A 48 -26.64 -9.88 -7.13
C VAL A 48 -26.88 -10.90 -8.25
N GLY A 49 -26.46 -10.57 -9.47
CA GLY A 49 -26.58 -11.42 -10.66
C GLY A 49 -25.32 -12.25 -10.97
N GLY A 50 -25.50 -13.38 -11.65
CA GLY A 50 -24.42 -14.26 -12.11
C GLY A 50 -24.10 -15.44 -11.19
N LYS A 51 -23.19 -16.32 -11.66
CA LYS A 51 -22.72 -17.53 -10.96
C LYS A 51 -21.79 -17.18 -9.78
N ALA A 52 -20.93 -16.17 -9.94
CA ALA A 52 -20.05 -15.69 -8.87
C ALA A 52 -20.76 -14.61 -8.03
N LYS A 53 -21.10 -14.93 -6.76
CA LYS A 53 -21.80 -14.01 -5.84
C LYS A 53 -20.90 -12.98 -5.15
N TYR A 54 -19.58 -13.15 -5.25
CA TYR A 54 -18.59 -12.18 -4.77
C TYR A 54 -17.52 -11.97 -5.83
N ARG A 55 -17.27 -10.71 -6.18
CA ARG A 55 -16.24 -10.31 -7.14
C ARG A 55 -15.12 -9.58 -6.41
N LEU A 56 -13.91 -10.12 -6.53
CA LEU A 56 -12.70 -9.52 -6.01
C LEU A 56 -12.27 -8.35 -6.93
N ILE A 57 -11.76 -7.28 -6.33
CA ILE A 57 -11.27 -6.09 -7.02
C ILE A 57 -9.78 -6.00 -6.68
N ASP A 58 -8.92 -6.33 -7.64
CA ASP A 58 -7.47 -6.48 -7.42
C ASP A 58 -6.84 -5.21 -6.84
N GLU A 59 -7.33 -4.03 -7.25
CA GLU A 59 -6.91 -2.72 -6.74
C GLU A 59 -7.14 -2.53 -5.24
N LYS A 60 -8.12 -3.23 -4.65
CA LYS A 60 -8.46 -3.15 -3.22
C LYS A 60 -7.83 -4.26 -2.40
N VAL A 61 -7.15 -5.19 -3.06
CA VAL A 61 -6.50 -6.31 -2.39
C VAL A 61 -5.16 -5.84 -1.85
N ARG A 62 -4.88 -6.24 -0.61
CA ARG A 62 -3.64 -5.84 0.06
C ARG A 62 -2.49 -6.69 -0.49
N VAL A 63 -1.43 -6.00 -0.89
CA VAL A 63 -0.18 -6.61 -1.33
C VAL A 63 0.93 -6.14 -0.38
N PHE A 64 1.73 -7.07 0.11
CA PHE A 64 2.94 -6.77 0.88
C PHE A 64 4.12 -6.83 -0.06
N VAL A 65 4.67 -5.67 -0.41
CA VAL A 65 5.83 -5.57 -1.29
C VAL A 65 7.08 -5.79 -0.46
N ALA A 66 7.83 -6.83 -0.82
CA ALA A 66 9.13 -7.13 -0.24
C ALA A 66 10.25 -6.85 -1.27
N PRO A 67 11.44 -6.41 -0.83
CA PRO A 67 12.61 -6.38 -1.68
C PRO A 67 12.97 -7.79 -2.22
N PRO A 68 13.75 -7.90 -3.31
CA PRO A 68 14.28 -9.17 -3.78
C PRO A 68 15.02 -9.92 -2.68
N LEU A 69 14.84 -11.25 -2.62
CA LEU A 69 15.39 -12.09 -1.55
C LEU A 69 16.92 -11.98 -1.44
N GLU A 70 17.61 -11.89 -2.57
CA GLU A 70 19.07 -11.74 -2.61
C GLU A 70 19.55 -10.49 -1.89
N GLN A 71 18.82 -9.37 -2.05
CA GLN A 71 19.16 -8.11 -1.36
C GLN A 71 18.91 -8.21 0.14
N ILE A 72 17.87 -8.94 0.56
CA ILE A 72 17.57 -9.16 1.98
C ILE A 72 18.68 -10.00 2.63
N VAL A 73 19.06 -11.11 2.00
CA VAL A 73 20.09 -12.04 2.51
C VAL A 73 21.47 -11.38 2.54
N ASN A 74 21.82 -10.62 1.50
CA ASN A 74 23.12 -9.94 1.41
C ASN A 74 23.15 -8.62 2.20
N SER A 75 22.02 -8.17 2.77
CA SER A 75 22.03 -6.94 3.54
C SER A 75 22.84 -7.11 4.84
N PRO A 76 23.68 -6.13 5.21
CA PRO A 76 24.39 -6.17 6.49
C PRO A 76 23.46 -5.91 7.69
N LEU A 77 22.21 -5.54 7.45
CA LEU A 77 21.25 -5.14 8.46
C LEU A 77 20.62 -6.37 9.13
N LYS A 78 20.78 -6.46 10.44
CA LYS A 78 20.16 -7.50 11.28
C LYS A 78 19.04 -6.91 12.13
N PRO A 79 18.07 -7.73 12.57
CA PRO A 79 16.99 -7.27 13.44
C PRO A 79 17.47 -6.83 14.84
N TYR A 80 18.70 -7.20 15.22
CA TYR A 80 19.31 -6.88 16.51
C TYR A 80 20.65 -6.19 16.32
N VAL A 81 21.02 -5.39 17.33
CA VAL A 81 22.31 -4.68 17.41
C VAL A 81 23.10 -5.26 18.59
N ALA A 82 24.43 -5.31 18.47
CA ALA A 82 25.30 -5.71 19.57
C ALA A 82 25.20 -4.70 20.73
N GLN A 83 25.10 -5.20 21.97
CA GLN A 83 24.91 -4.35 23.15
C GLN A 83 26.13 -3.44 23.43
N ASP A 84 27.32 -3.91 23.09
CA ASP A 84 28.58 -3.22 23.34
C ASP A 84 28.85 -2.08 22.34
N VAL A 85 28.05 -1.98 21.27
CA VAL A 85 28.23 -0.96 20.23
C VAL A 85 27.39 0.26 20.58
N HIS A 86 28.06 1.34 20.98
CA HIS A 86 27.45 2.64 21.24
C HIS A 86 27.85 3.66 20.18
N LEU A 87 26.86 4.36 19.62
CA LEU A 87 27.10 5.42 18.64
C LEU A 87 27.74 6.64 19.30
N LYS A 88 28.79 7.18 18.67
CA LYS A 88 29.38 8.46 19.11
C LYS A 88 28.43 9.61 18.78
N LYS A 89 28.56 10.73 19.51
CA LYS A 89 27.75 11.94 19.25
C LYS A 89 27.88 12.48 17.82
N GLN A 90 29.03 12.27 17.18
CA GLN A 90 29.26 12.65 15.79
C GLN A 90 28.51 11.73 14.82
N GLU A 91 28.57 10.41 15.05
CA GLU A 91 27.86 9.40 14.25
C GLU A 91 26.34 9.56 14.35
N LEU A 92 25.83 9.86 15.55
CA LEU A 92 24.40 10.13 15.76
C LEU A 92 23.87 11.30 14.92
N ASN A 93 24.71 12.30 14.68
CA ASN A 93 24.34 13.51 13.94
C ASN A 93 24.83 13.47 12.48
N ALA A 94 25.40 12.36 12.00
CA ALA A 94 26.01 12.31 10.67
C ALA A 94 25.00 12.54 9.54
N VAL A 95 23.80 11.97 9.65
CA VAL A 95 22.80 12.02 8.57
C VAL A 95 22.03 13.34 8.55
N TRP A 96 21.45 13.74 9.69
CA TRP A 96 20.57 14.92 9.75
C TRP A 96 21.14 16.10 10.54
N GLY A 97 22.31 15.95 11.16
CA GLY A 97 22.85 16.96 12.07
C GLY A 97 21.99 17.11 13.33
N LYS A 98 22.25 18.20 14.05
CA LYS A 98 21.45 18.59 15.22
C LYS A 98 20.16 19.26 14.76
N PHE A 99 19.01 18.74 15.17
CA PHE A 99 17.73 19.40 14.90
C PHE A 99 17.63 20.72 15.67
N THR A 100 17.54 21.84 14.94
CA THR A 100 17.35 23.17 15.53
C THR A 100 15.93 23.38 16.06
N SER A 101 14.95 22.62 15.53
CA SER A 101 13.55 22.74 15.89
C SER A 101 13.10 21.60 16.82
N LYS A 102 12.15 21.89 17.73
CA LYS A 102 11.51 20.86 18.56
C LYS A 102 10.64 19.88 17.77
N ARG A 103 10.30 20.20 16.51
CA ARG A 103 9.43 19.39 15.64
C ARG A 103 10.19 18.37 14.78
N GLY A 104 11.50 18.24 14.97
CA GLY A 104 12.35 17.32 14.20
C GLY A 104 12.72 17.89 12.84
N VAL A 105 12.57 17.10 11.78
CA VAL A 105 12.95 17.44 10.40
C VAL A 105 12.06 18.59 9.89
N THR A 106 12.65 19.76 9.65
CA THR A 106 11.97 20.90 9.03
C THR A 106 12.10 20.84 7.50
N PRO A 107 11.15 21.42 6.75
CA PRO A 107 11.24 21.49 5.28
C PRO A 107 12.53 22.17 4.80
N SER A 108 12.98 23.23 5.49
CA SER A 108 14.21 23.95 5.18
C SER A 108 15.46 23.09 5.36
N LEU A 109 15.54 22.32 6.47
CA LEU A 109 16.65 21.41 6.74
C LEU A 109 16.69 20.27 5.71
N PHE A 110 15.52 19.70 5.40
CA PHE A 110 15.41 18.65 4.40
C PHE A 110 15.89 19.12 3.02
N LEU A 111 15.44 20.31 2.61
CA LEU A 111 15.84 20.91 1.32
C LEU A 111 17.33 21.22 1.25
N GLN A 112 17.92 21.69 2.35
CA GLN A 112 19.36 21.90 2.42
C GLN A 112 20.11 20.56 2.27
N LYS A 113 19.74 19.54 3.06
CA LYS A 113 20.39 18.23 3.03
C LYS A 113 20.21 17.51 1.70
N SER A 114 19.05 17.66 1.05
CA SER A 114 18.82 17.09 -0.29
C SER A 114 19.70 17.75 -1.35
N ARG A 115 19.97 19.06 -1.25
CA ARG A 115 20.89 19.76 -2.16
C ARG A 115 22.34 19.32 -1.97
N GLU A 116 22.77 19.17 -0.71
CA GLU A 116 24.09 18.64 -0.37
C GLU A 116 24.28 17.22 -0.93
N ALA A 117 23.33 16.31 -0.66
CA ALA A 117 23.37 14.94 -1.17
C ALA A 117 23.32 14.89 -2.71
N PHE A 118 22.55 15.77 -3.34
CA PHE A 118 22.49 15.84 -4.80
C PHE A 118 23.82 16.33 -5.41
N ALA A 119 24.47 17.32 -4.80
CA ALA A 119 25.78 17.78 -5.22
C ALA A 119 26.85 16.69 -5.05
N GLU A 120 26.81 15.91 -3.96
CA GLU A 120 27.68 14.76 -3.76
C GLU A 120 27.44 13.66 -4.80
N LEU A 121 26.18 13.37 -5.14
CA LEU A 121 25.83 12.41 -6.19
C LEU A 121 26.31 12.88 -7.57
N GLN A 122 26.17 14.17 -7.89
CA GLN A 122 26.71 14.73 -9.14
C GLN A 122 28.24 14.68 -9.20
N ALA A 123 28.91 14.93 -8.07
CA ALA A 123 30.37 14.85 -7.98
C ALA A 123 30.88 13.40 -8.12
N THR A 124 30.12 12.42 -7.62
CA THR A 124 30.48 10.99 -7.70
C THR A 124 30.13 10.35 -9.04
N TYR A 125 29.08 10.82 -9.72
CA TYR A 125 28.63 10.32 -11.02
C TYR A 125 28.38 11.47 -12.02
N PRO A 126 29.44 12.11 -12.54
CA PRO A 126 29.30 13.25 -13.45
C PRO A 126 28.63 12.88 -14.79
N GLU A 127 28.66 11.60 -15.19
CA GLU A 127 28.11 11.11 -16.46
C GLU A 127 26.57 11.11 -16.51
N GLY A 128 25.89 11.11 -15.34
CA GLY A 128 24.43 11.11 -15.26
C GLY A 128 23.77 12.46 -15.56
N ALA A 129 24.52 13.56 -15.54
CA ALA A 129 24.00 14.90 -15.85
C ALA A 129 23.83 15.11 -17.36
N ALA A 130 24.70 14.53 -18.19
CA ALA A 130 24.61 14.63 -19.65
C ALA A 130 23.51 13.74 -20.26
N ALA A 131 23.11 12.66 -19.58
CA ALA A 131 22.06 11.75 -20.06
C ALA A 131 20.63 12.29 -19.85
N ALA A 132 20.43 13.26 -18.94
CA ALA A 132 19.11 13.85 -18.66
C ALA A 132 18.69 14.93 -19.68
N GLU A 133 19.64 15.49 -20.44
CA GLU A 133 19.34 16.48 -21.49
C GLU A 133 18.89 15.83 -22.83
N GLY A 134 18.90 14.49 -22.92
CA GLY A 134 18.52 13.74 -24.13
C GLY A 134 17.10 13.19 -24.19
N SER A 135 16.30 13.26 -23.11
CA SER A 135 14.90 12.83 -23.15
C SER A 135 13.96 14.05 -23.16
N ALA A 136 13.96 14.75 -24.29
CA ALA A 136 12.83 15.60 -24.65
C ALA A 136 11.54 14.77 -24.58
N PRO A 137 10.41 15.31 -24.08
CA PRO A 137 9.13 14.63 -24.18
C PRO A 137 8.81 14.49 -25.67
N ALA A 138 8.85 13.26 -26.17
CA ALA A 138 8.36 12.93 -27.50
C ALA A 138 6.97 13.56 -27.66
N GLU A 139 6.88 14.39 -28.69
CA GLU A 139 5.73 15.18 -29.06
C GLU A 139 4.45 14.34 -28.97
N ALA A 140 3.48 14.88 -28.22
CA ALA A 140 2.10 14.47 -28.32
C ALA A 140 1.62 14.72 -29.75
N SER A 141 1.80 13.74 -30.64
CA SER A 141 1.18 13.72 -31.95
C SER A 141 -0.32 13.59 -31.76
N THR A 142 -0.99 14.73 -31.88
CA THR A 142 -2.40 14.81 -32.23
C THR A 142 -2.62 14.11 -33.57
N SER A 143 -2.96 12.83 -33.55
CA SER A 143 -3.70 12.20 -34.64
C SER A 143 -5.11 11.94 -34.16
N ALA A 144 -6.02 12.81 -34.58
CA ALA A 144 -7.46 12.63 -34.49
C ALA A 144 -7.85 11.38 -35.30
N GLY A 145 -7.88 10.21 -34.66
CA GLY A 145 -8.48 9.00 -35.18
C GLY A 145 -9.96 9.00 -34.85
N ALA A 146 -10.79 9.44 -35.80
CA ALA A 146 -12.24 9.35 -35.72
C ALA A 146 -12.70 7.92 -35.41
N PRO A 147 -13.79 7.72 -34.62
CA PRO A 147 -14.31 6.39 -34.35
C PRO A 147 -14.86 5.78 -35.64
N ARG A 148 -14.27 4.66 -36.05
CA ARG A 148 -14.77 3.83 -37.14
C ARG A 148 -16.14 3.28 -36.72
N ALA A 149 -17.19 3.80 -37.33
CA ALA A 149 -18.56 3.33 -37.15
C ALA A 149 -18.62 1.82 -37.45
N VAL A 150 -19.07 1.04 -36.47
CA VAL A 150 -19.42 -0.37 -36.64
C VAL A 150 -20.75 -0.39 -37.41
N PRO A 151 -20.83 -1.01 -38.61
CA PRO A 151 -22.11 -1.16 -39.30
C PRO A 151 -23.02 -2.12 -38.52
N PRO A 152 -24.34 -1.87 -38.48
CA PRO A 152 -25.29 -2.77 -37.83
C PRO A 152 -25.37 -4.11 -38.59
N PRO A 153 -25.58 -5.25 -37.90
CA PRO A 153 -25.87 -6.50 -38.59
C PRO A 153 -27.26 -6.44 -39.22
N SER A 154 -27.31 -6.50 -40.56
CA SER A 154 -28.52 -6.74 -41.35
C SER A 154 -28.72 -8.25 -41.57
N GLY A 155 -29.96 -8.72 -41.43
CA GLY A 155 -30.41 -10.10 -41.68
C GLY A 155 -31.09 -10.68 -40.43
N GLU A 156 -32.38 -10.47 -40.22
CA GLU A 156 -33.48 -11.24 -40.83
C GLU A 156 -33.20 -12.75 -40.86
N ALA A 157 -33.71 -13.45 -39.84
CA ALA A 157 -33.98 -14.87 -39.90
C ALA A 157 -35.43 -15.08 -39.46
N GLU A 158 -36.24 -15.50 -40.42
CA GLU A 158 -37.64 -15.89 -40.25
C GLU A 158 -37.81 -17.06 -39.26
N PRO A 159 -38.98 -17.20 -38.62
CA PRO A 159 -39.26 -18.33 -37.73
C PRO A 159 -39.56 -19.60 -38.53
N ALA A 160 -38.81 -20.67 -38.28
CA ALA A 160 -39.25 -22.02 -38.63
C ALA A 160 -40.23 -22.54 -37.56
N THR A 161 -41.38 -22.99 -38.08
CA THR A 161 -42.49 -23.77 -37.50
C THR A 161 -42.17 -24.67 -36.32
#